data_AF-A0A2T5TW46-F1
#
_entry.id   AF-A0A2T5TW46-F1
#
_cell.length_a   1.000
_cell.length_b   1.000
_cell.length_c   1.000
_cell.angle_alpha   90.00
_cell.angle_beta   90.00
_cell.angle_gamma   90.00
#
_symmetry.space_group_name_H-M   'P 1'
#
loop_
_entity.id
_entity.type
_entity.pdbx_description
1 polymer ?
#
loop_
_entity_poly.entity_id
_entity_poly.type
_entity_poly.pdbx_seq_one_letter_code
_entity_poly.pdbx_strand_id
1 'polypeptide(L)' 'MALTHSDPELRRFQIEHDLPHLHRERWNRIAAELTDQIEAATGDDRARLQHQFDRHYEDRFRSESSREALLAEAGIVERN' A
#
# COMPACT_ATOMS: atom_id res chain seq x y z
N MET A 1 6.53 14.68 30.63
CA MET A 1 7.01 14.73 29.24
C MET A 1 6.82 13.35 28.64
N ALA A 2 5.82 13.17 27.77
CA ALA A 2 5.51 11.86 27.18
C ALA A 2 6.41 11.63 25.97
N LEU A 3 7.45 10.82 26.14
CA LEU A 3 8.22 10.26 25.03
C LEU A 3 7.43 9.06 24.51
N THR A 4 6.39 9.29 23.70
CA THR A 4 5.78 8.22 22.89
C THR A 4 6.66 7.96 21.67
N HIS A 5 7.92 7.60 21.89
CA HIS A 5 8.70 6.89 20.88
C HIS A 5 8.20 5.45 20.93
N SER A 6 7.08 5.16 20.26
CA SER A 6 6.66 3.77 20.05
C SER A 6 7.85 3.04 19.47
N ASP A 7 8.33 2.03 20.19
CA ASP A 7 9.50 1.25 19.87
C ASP A 7 9.44 0.77 18.40
N PRO A 8 10.52 0.95 17.61
CA PRO A 8 10.50 0.60 16.18
C PRO A 8 10.27 -0.90 15.94
N GLU A 9 10.68 -1.77 16.87
CA GLU A 9 10.42 -3.21 16.79
C GLU A 9 8.94 -3.51 17.09
N LEU A 10 8.36 -2.83 18.07
CA LEU A 10 6.92 -2.93 18.35
C LEU A 10 6.08 -2.51 17.14
N ARG A 11 6.44 -1.43 16.44
CA ARG A 11 5.74 -1.01 15.22
C ARG A 11 5.92 -2.00 14.08
N ARG A 12 7.12 -2.56 13.91
CA ARG A 12 7.38 -3.60 12.91
C ARG A 12 6.50 -4.82 13.17
N PHE A 13 6.47 -5.29 14.41
CA PHE A 13 5.62 -6.41 14.82
C PHE A 13 4.13 -6.13 14.55
N GLN A 14 3.64 -4.93 14.88
CA GLN A 14 2.26 -4.54 14.60
C GLN A 14 1.94 -4.55 13.10
N ILE A 15 2.84 -4.01 12.26
CA ILE A 15 2.66 -4.02 10.81
C ILE A 15 2.68 -5.43 10.24
N GLU A 16 3.56 -6.30 10.73
CA GLU A 16 3.64 -7.69 10.29
C GLU A 16 2.42 -8.50 10.75
N HIS A 17 1.94 -8.26 11.97
CA HIS A 17 0.74 -8.89 12.52
C HIS A 17 -0.53 -8.46 11.76
N ASP A 18 -0.67 -7.16 11.50
CA ASP A 18 -1.84 -6.59 10.84
C ASP A 18 -1.67 -6.49 9.31
N LEU A 19 -0.62 -7.10 8.75
CA LEU A 19 -0.25 -7.01 7.34
C LEU A 19 -1.41 -7.31 6.38
N PRO A 20 -2.23 -8.37 6.58
CA PRO A 20 -3.36 -8.64 5.69
C PRO A 20 -4.42 -7.53 5.71
N HIS A 21 -4.65 -6.92 6.89
CA HIS A 21 -5.61 -5.85 7.06
C HIS A 21 -5.11 -4.55 6.42
N LEU A 22 -3.88 -4.14 6.77
CA LEU A 22 -3.24 -2.94 6.23
C LEU A 22 -3.06 -3.02 4.70
N HIS A 23 -2.70 -4.21 4.19
CA HIS A 23 -2.66 -4.46 2.75
C HIS A 23 -4.02 -4.21 2.10
N ARG A 24 -5.11 -4.74 2.67
CA ARG A 24 -6.46 -4.57 2.12
C ARG A 24 -6.87 -3.10 2.09
N GLU A 25 -6.61 -2.35 3.17
CA GLU A 25 -6.91 -0.91 3.22
C GLU A 25 -6.13 -0.13 2.16
N ARG A 26 -4.82 -0.37 2.08
CA ARG A 26 -3.94 0.25 1.08
C ARG A 26 -4.34 -0.12 -0.35
N TRP A 27 -4.64 -1.39 -0.59
CA TRP A 27 -5.07 -1.87 -1.90
C TRP A 27 -6.37 -1.19 -2.34
N ASN A 28 -7.35 -1.08 -1.44
CA ASN A 28 -8.61 -0.39 -1.71
C ASN A 28 -8.39 1.10 -2.02
N ARG A 29 -7.50 1.78 -1.30
CA ARG A 29 -7.18 3.20 -1.55
C ARG A 29 -6.64 3.38 -2.97
N ILE A 30 -5.61 2.62 -3.32
CA ILE A 30 -4.96 2.71 -4.65
C ILE A 30 -5.95 2.31 -5.76
N ALA A 31 -6.78 1.29 -5.54
CA ALA A 31 -7.80 0.88 -6.50
C ALA A 31 -8.84 1.99 -6.74
N ALA A 32 -9.28 2.69 -5.69
CA ALA A 32 -10.19 3.83 -5.81
C ALA A 32 -9.53 5.01 -6.56
N GLU A 33 -8.29 5.36 -6.22
CA GLU A 33 -7.53 6.42 -6.91
C GLU A 33 -7.32 6.12 -8.41
N LEU A 34 -7.03 4.87 -8.76
CA LEU A 34 -6.90 4.45 -10.16
C LEU A 34 -8.25 4.46 -10.88
N THR A 35 -9.32 4.06 -10.21
CA THR A 35 -10.68 4.09 -10.79
C THR A 35 -11.08 5.53 -11.13
N ASP A 36 -10.90 6.47 -10.20
CA ASP A 36 -11.20 7.89 -10.41
C ASP A 36 -10.39 8.47 -11.60
N GLN A 37 -9.10 8.15 -11.67
CA GLN A 37 -8.26 8.56 -12.80
C GLN A 37 -8.69 7.93 -14.13
N ILE A 38 -9.12 6.66 -14.15
CA ILE A 38 -9.63 6.01 -15.36
C ILE A 38 -10.92 6.68 -15.84
N GLU A 39 -11.80 7.08 -14.92
CA GLU A 39 -13.04 7.78 -15.23
C GLU A 39 -12.77 9.18 -15.81
N ALA A 40 -11.75 9.88 -15.31
CA ALA A 40 -11.35 11.20 -15.79
C ALA A 40 -10.52 11.17 -17.10
N ALA A 41 -9.88 10.04 -17.43
CA ALA A 41 -8.97 9.93 -18.57
C ALA A 41 -9.66 9.51 -19.88
N THR A 42 -9.03 9.83 -21.02
CA THR A 42 -9.49 9.46 -22.36
C THR A 42 -8.35 8.93 -23.22
N GLY A 43 -8.67 8.14 -24.25
CA GLY A 43 -7.67 7.65 -25.22
C GLY A 43 -6.59 6.77 -24.59
N ASP A 44 -5.34 6.99 -24.98
CA ASP A 44 -4.20 6.19 -24.56
C ASP A 44 -3.92 6.28 -23.05
N ASP A 45 -4.19 7.42 -22.41
CA ASP A 45 -4.03 7.57 -20.96
C ASP A 45 -4.98 6.67 -20.19
N ARG A 46 -6.23 6.54 -20.67
CA ARG A 46 -7.20 5.62 -20.07
C ARG A 46 -6.74 4.17 -20.21
N ALA A 47 -6.24 3.77 -21.38
CA ALA A 47 -5.72 2.42 -21.59
C ALA A 47 -4.52 2.12 -20.68
N ARG A 48 -3.63 3.09 -20.50
CA ARG A 48 -2.48 2.99 -19.58
C ARG A 48 -2.92 2.86 -18.12
N LEU A 49 -3.92 3.63 -17.68
CA LEU A 49 -4.45 3.56 -16.32
C LEU A 49 -5.20 2.25 -16.07
N GLN A 50 -5.96 1.76 -17.05
CA GLN A 50 -6.60 0.44 -16.97
C GLN A 50 -5.55 -0.67 -16.81
N HIS A 51 -4.48 -0.64 -17.61
CA HIS A 51 -3.39 -1.60 -17.47
C HIS A 51 -2.70 -1.55 -16.10
N GLN A 52 -2.56 -0.35 -15.52
CA GLN A 52 -2.05 -0.20 -14.15
C GLN A 52 -3.01 -0.78 -13.10
N PHE A 53 -4.31 -0.58 -13.28
CA PHE A 53 -5.33 -1.17 -12.41
C PHE A 53 -5.34 -2.70 -12.50
N ASP A 54 -5.22 -3.26 -13.70
CA ASP A 54 -5.20 -4.70 -13.89
C ASP A 54 -3.98 -5.33 -13.18
N ARG A 55 -2.79 -4.73 -13.31
CA ARG A 55 -1.61 -5.17 -12.56
C ARG A 55 -1.79 -5.05 -11.05
N HIS A 56 -2.38 -3.95 -10.58
CA HIS A 56 -2.69 -3.77 -9.15
C HIS A 56 -3.68 -4.82 -8.64
N TYR A 57 -4.60 -5.29 -9.49
CA TYR A 57 -5.56 -6.33 -9.15
C TYR A 57 -4.90 -7.70 -8.90
N GLU A 58 -3.80 -8.02 -9.59
CA GLU A 58 -3.05 -9.26 -9.39
C GLU A 58 -2.48 -9.38 -7.96
N ASP A 59 -2.21 -8.25 -7.32
CA ASP A 59 -1.65 -8.17 -5.98
C ASP A 59 -2.71 -8.16 -4.87
N ARG A 60 -4.01 -8.19 -5.19
CA ARG A 60 -5.14 -8.06 -4.23
C ARG A 60 -5.10 -9.02 -3.05
N PHE A 61 -4.54 -10.21 -3.24
CA PHE A 61 -4.45 -11.25 -2.20
C PHE A 61 -2.99 -11.52 -1.78
N ARG A 62 -2.04 -10.69 -2.22
CA ARG A 62 -0.62 -10.84 -1.95
C ARG A 62 -0.19 -9.76 -0.97
N SER A 63 -0.50 -9.96 0.31
CA SER A 63 -0.20 -8.97 1.36
C SER A 63 1.29 -8.65 1.50
N GLU A 64 2.16 -9.59 1.12
CA GLU A 64 3.61 -9.40 1.06
C GLU A 64 4.02 -8.27 0.10
N SER A 65 3.27 -8.02 -0.98
CA SER A 65 3.53 -6.93 -1.94
C SER A 65 3.50 -5.55 -1.29
N SER A 66 2.77 -5.41 -0.18
CA SER A 66 2.64 -4.14 0.55
C SER A 66 3.56 -4.03 1.76
N ARG A 67 4.26 -5.12 2.15
CA ARG A 67 5.06 -5.17 3.39
C ARG A 67 6.13 -4.09 3.43
N GLU A 68 7.02 -4.05 2.44
CA GLU A 68 8.13 -3.09 2.40
C GLU A 68 7.63 -1.65 2.42
N ALA A 69 6.55 -1.39 1.67
CA ALA A 69 6.05 -0.05 1.56
C ALA A 69 5.25 0.39 2.80
N LEU A 70 4.57 -0.51 3.51
CA LEU A 70 3.96 -0.23 4.81
C LEU A 70 5.02 0.00 5.91
N LEU A 71 6.12 -0.76 5.89
CA LEU A 71 7.26 -0.53 6.79
C LEU A 71 7.91 0.83 6.52
N ALA A 72 8.09 1.19 5.24
CA ALA A 72 8.62 2.50 4.85
C ALA A 72 7.69 3.66 5.25
N GLU A 73 6.36 3.53 5.06
CA GLU A 73 5.36 4.50 5.51
C GLU A 73 5.41 4.70 7.04
N ALA A 74 5.75 3.66 7.80
CA ALA A 74 5.93 3.73 9.24
C ALA A 74 7.31 4.24 9.69
N GLY A 75 8.20 4.60 8.75
CA GLY A 75 9.56 5.05 9.01
C GLY A 75 10.52 3.94 9.42
N ILE A 76 10.16 2.67 9.18
CA ILE A 76 10.97 1.50 9.47
C ILE A 76 11.74 1.15 8.20
N VAL A 77 12.93 1.73 8.06
CA VAL A 77 13.84 1.42 6.97
C VAL A 77 14.79 0.33 7.44
N GLU A 78 14.80 -0.82 6.76
CA GLU A 78 15.86 -1.82 6.96
C GLU A 78 17.18 -1.17 6.49
N ARG A 79 17.96 -0.63 7.45
CA ARG A 79 19.35 -0.27 7.20
C ARG A 79 20.09 -1.56 6.89
N ASN A 80 20.38 -1.77 5.61
CA ASN A 80 21.40 -2.71 5.15
C ASN A 80 22.77 -2.31 5.70
#